data_AF-A0A080LV28-F1
#
_entry.id   AF-A0A080LV28-F1
#
_cell.length_a   1.000
_cell.length_b   1.000
_cell.length_c   1.000
_cell.angle_alpha   90.00
_cell.angle_beta   90.00
_cell.angle_gamma   90.00
#
_symmetry.space_group_name_H-M   'P 1'
#
loop_
_entity.id
_entity.type
_entity.pdbx_description
1 polymer ?
#
loop_
_entity_poly.entity_id
_entity_poly.type
_entity_poly.pdbx_seq_one_letter_code
_entity_poly.pdbx_strand_id
1 'polypeptide(L)'
;MAGGIEVLPNLMLPWNRIIIVGFSIAVLAAMWAILNLSRLGMFVRAVTQNRAMAGCVGVPTGRVDTLAFGLGAGIAGLGGVALSQIANVGPDMGQGYIVDSFMVVVLGGVGQLAGAVWAALGLGVFTKFLEGWTGAVVAKIVVLVFIIIFIQKRPQGLFALKGRFVES
;
A
#
# COMPACT_ATOMS: atom_id res chain seq x y z
N MET A 1 -12.07 -2.20 27.12
CA MET A 1 -12.12 -3.64 27.44
C MET A 1 -10.80 -4.26 27.01
N ALA A 2 -9.87 -4.37 27.96
CA ALA A 2 -8.53 -4.91 27.73
C ALA A 2 -8.57 -6.43 27.91
N GLY A 3 -8.78 -7.15 26.82
CA GLY A 3 -8.58 -8.60 26.75
C GLY A 3 -7.60 -8.88 25.62
N GLY A 4 -6.43 -9.43 25.94
CA GLY A 4 -5.48 -9.92 24.94
C GLY A 4 -5.51 -11.45 24.95
N ILE A 5 -5.32 -12.07 23.79
CA ILE A 5 -5.01 -13.50 23.74
C ILE A 5 -3.52 -13.63 24.06
N GLU A 6 -3.22 -14.19 25.24
CA GLU A 6 -1.87 -14.56 25.65
C GLU A 6 -1.45 -15.82 24.88
N VAL A 7 -0.61 -15.65 23.85
CA VAL A 7 -0.06 -16.79 23.10
C VAL A 7 1.15 -17.38 23.83
N LEU A 8 1.88 -16.57 24.61
CA LEU A 8 2.97 -16.97 25.52
C LEU A 8 2.94 -16.08 26.79
N PRO A 9 3.54 -16.49 27.92
CA PRO A 9 3.44 -15.82 29.24
C PRO A 9 3.98 -14.39 29.31
N ASN A 10 4.48 -13.83 28.20
CA ASN A 10 5.07 -12.50 28.13
C ASN A 10 4.75 -11.74 26.83
N LEU A 11 3.78 -12.22 26.03
CA LEU A 11 3.34 -11.55 24.80
C LEU A 11 1.82 -11.37 24.84
N MET A 12 1.37 -10.27 25.44
CA MET A 12 0.00 -9.81 25.28
C MET A 12 -0.18 -9.25 23.88
N LEU A 13 -0.91 -9.95 23.01
CA LEU A 13 -1.46 -9.33 21.80
C LEU A 13 -2.76 -8.62 22.18
N PRO A 14 -2.77 -7.28 22.31
CA PRO A 14 -4.01 -6.56 22.56
C PRO A 14 -4.96 -6.77 21.39
N TRP A 15 -6.25 -7.01 21.71
CA TRP A 15 -7.34 -7.20 20.74
C TRP A 15 -7.33 -6.15 19.61
N ASN A 16 -6.87 -4.95 19.92
CA ASN A 16 -6.70 -3.84 18.99
C ASN A 16 -5.85 -4.21 17.76
N ARG A 17 -4.76 -4.98 17.92
CA ARG A 17 -3.92 -5.41 16.79
C ARG A 17 -4.62 -6.44 15.89
N ILE A 18 -5.39 -7.34 16.47
CA ILE A 18 -6.14 -8.36 15.73
C ILE A 18 -7.26 -7.71 14.92
N ILE A 19 -7.99 -6.76 15.52
CA ILE A 19 -9.00 -5.96 14.82
C ILE A 19 -8.39 -5.21 13.64
N ILE A 20 -7.21 -4.59 13.81
CA ILE A 20 -6.56 -3.80 12.76
C ILE A 20 -6.08 -4.68 11.60
N VAL A 21 -5.57 -5.88 11.89
CA VAL A 21 -5.23 -6.86 10.84
C VAL A 21 -6.50 -7.28 10.09
N GLY A 22 -7.57 -7.62 10.80
CA GLY A 22 -8.86 -7.99 10.18
C GLY A 22 -9.43 -6.86 9.33
N PHE A 23 -9.40 -5.62 9.83
CA PHE A 23 -9.83 -4.43 9.11
C PHE A 23 -8.99 -4.17 7.87
N SER A 24 -7.66 -4.30 7.97
CA SER A 24 -6.75 -4.11 6.83
C SER A 24 -7.02 -5.15 5.73
N ILE A 25 -7.24 -6.41 6.10
CA ILE A 25 -7.61 -7.49 5.15
C ILE A 25 -8.97 -7.19 4.52
N ALA A 26 -9.95 -6.73 5.30
CA ALA A 26 -11.26 -6.37 4.77
C ALA A 26 -11.19 -5.21 3.75
N VAL A 27 -10.41 -4.16 4.04
CA VAL A 27 -10.18 -3.04 3.11
C VAL A 27 -9.45 -3.50 1.86
N LEU A 28 -8.44 -4.37 2.01
CA LEU A 28 -7.72 -4.96 0.88
C LEU A 28 -8.64 -5.80 -0.01
N ALA A 29 -9.48 -6.65 0.58
CA ALA A 29 -10.46 -7.46 -0.12
C ALA A 29 -11.50 -6.59 -0.84
N ALA A 30 -11.98 -5.54 -0.18
CA ALA A 30 -12.90 -4.56 -0.77
C ALA A 30 -12.26 -3.85 -1.97
N MET A 31 -11.02 -3.38 -1.85
CA MET A 31 -10.31 -2.73 -2.95
C MET A 31 -10.05 -3.70 -4.11
N TRP A 32 -9.66 -4.93 -3.81
CA TRP A 32 -9.48 -5.98 -4.81
C TRP A 32 -10.78 -6.29 -5.55
N ALA A 33 -11.91 -6.38 -4.84
CA ALA A 33 -13.23 -6.59 -5.43
C ALA A 33 -13.66 -5.40 -6.29
N ILE A 34 -13.46 -4.16 -5.81
CA ILE A 34 -13.78 -2.95 -6.59
C ILE A 34 -12.95 -2.91 -7.88
N LEU A 35 -11.66 -3.21 -7.83
CA LEU A 35 -10.82 -3.17 -9.03
C LEU A 35 -11.06 -4.33 -10.00
N ASN A 36 -11.38 -5.53 -9.51
CA ASN A 36 -11.53 -6.72 -10.37
C ASN A 36 -12.97 -7.00 -10.81
N LEU A 37 -13.96 -6.82 -9.92
CA LEU A 37 -15.36 -7.16 -10.19
C LEU A 37 -16.19 -5.96 -10.66
N SER A 38 -15.80 -4.72 -10.36
CA SER A 38 -16.62 -3.56 -10.71
C SER A 38 -16.34 -2.99 -12.10
N ARG A 39 -17.36 -2.35 -12.69
CA ARG A 39 -17.23 -1.58 -13.93
C ARG A 39 -16.20 -0.45 -13.83
N LEU A 40 -16.04 0.16 -12.65
CA LEU A 40 -15.03 1.20 -12.42
C LEU A 40 -13.62 0.66 -12.64
N GLY A 41 -13.34 -0.55 -12.16
CA GLY A 41 -12.03 -1.19 -12.35
C GLY A 41 -11.71 -1.50 -13.81
N MET A 42 -12.72 -1.77 -14.65
CA MET A 42 -12.55 -1.92 -16.10
C MET A 42 -12.22 -0.58 -16.75
N PHE A 43 -12.95 0.49 -16.40
CA PHE A 43 -12.69 1.82 -16.94
C PHE A 43 -11.32 2.37 -16.53
N VAL A 44 -10.91 2.18 -15.27
CA VAL A 44 -9.57 2.58 -14.81
C VAL A 44 -8.48 1.86 -15.60
N ARG A 45 -8.62 0.54 -15.83
CA ARG A 45 -7.68 -0.23 -16.65
C ARG A 45 -7.67 0.20 -18.12
N ALA A 46 -8.82 0.60 -18.68
CA ALA A 46 -8.89 1.12 -20.04
C ALA A 46 -8.21 2.49 -20.17
N VAL A 47 -8.43 3.39 -19.20
CA VAL A 47 -7.80 4.72 -19.17
C VAL A 47 -6.29 4.63 -18.97
N THR A 48 -5.79 3.70 -18.15
CA THR A 48 -4.34 3.52 -17.94
C THR A 48 -3.63 2.92 -19.15
N GLN A 49 -4.32 2.18 -20.01
CA GLN A 49 -3.73 1.64 -21.25
C GLN A 49 -3.63 2.70 -22.36
N ASN A 50 -4.73 3.38 -22.67
CA ASN A 50 -4.73 4.46 -23.66
C ASN A 50 -5.89 5.42 -23.41
N ARG A 51 -5.57 6.56 -22.78
CA ARG A 51 -6.56 7.59 -22.42
C ARG A 51 -7.29 8.17 -23.63
N ALA A 52 -6.60 8.37 -24.75
CA ALA A 52 -7.19 8.94 -25.96
C ALA A 52 -8.22 7.99 -26.57
N MET A 53 -7.85 6.71 -26.71
CA MET A 53 -8.77 5.68 -27.21
C MET A 53 -9.97 5.47 -26.28
N ALA A 54 -9.77 5.48 -24.96
CA ALA A 54 -10.87 5.35 -24.00
C ALA A 54 -11.92 6.47 -24.16
N GLY A 55 -11.48 7.71 -24.42
CA GLY A 55 -12.36 8.83 -24.70
C GLY A 55 -13.19 8.65 -25.99
N CYS A 56 -12.58 8.09 -27.04
CA CYS A 56 -13.26 7.85 -28.33
C CYS A 56 -14.39 6.82 -28.24
N VAL A 57 -14.30 5.82 -27.34
CA VAL A 57 -15.37 4.82 -27.09
C VAL A 57 -16.45 5.32 -26.10
N GLY A 58 -16.42 6.59 -25.72
CA GLY A 58 -17.43 7.19 -24.85
C GLY A 58 -17.21 6.93 -23.36
N VAL A 59 -16.03 6.49 -22.93
CA VAL A 59 -15.69 6.37 -21.51
C VAL A 59 -15.49 7.78 -20.93
N PRO A 60 -16.24 8.19 -19.90
CA PRO A 60 -16.08 9.51 -19.30
C PRO A 60 -14.82 9.56 -18.44
N THR A 61 -13.65 9.76 -19.08
CA THR A 61 -12.32 9.73 -18.44
C THR A 61 -12.25 10.65 -17.21
N GLY A 62 -12.85 11.85 -17.29
CA GLY A 62 -12.87 12.80 -16.18
C GLY A 62 -13.62 12.28 -14.94
N ARG A 63 -14.73 11.54 -15.12
CA ARG A 63 -15.46 10.92 -13.99
C ARG A 63 -14.73 9.70 -13.44
N VAL A 64 -14.05 8.96 -14.30
CA VAL A 64 -13.26 7.79 -13.89
C VAL A 64 -12.08 8.24 -13.03
N ASP A 65 -11.39 9.31 -13.42
CA ASP A 65 -10.27 9.88 -12.66
C ASP A 65 -10.71 10.41 -11.29
N THR A 66 -11.84 11.14 -11.21
CA THR A 66 -12.34 11.65 -9.93
C THR A 66 -12.83 10.54 -9.01
N LEU A 67 -13.47 9.50 -9.54
CA LEU A 67 -13.87 8.32 -8.75
C LEU A 67 -12.66 7.52 -8.27
N ALA A 68 -11.64 7.34 -9.12
CA ALA A 68 -10.40 6.67 -8.74
C ALA A 68 -9.65 7.46 -7.65
N PHE A 69 -9.58 8.78 -7.79
CA PHE A 69 -9.00 9.66 -6.78
C PHE A 69 -9.78 9.62 -5.46
N GLY A 70 -11.12 9.70 -5.53
CA GLY A 70 -11.99 9.60 -4.35
C GLY A 70 -11.85 8.26 -3.62
N LEU A 71 -11.77 7.15 -4.36
CA LEU A 71 -11.49 5.83 -3.79
C LEU A 71 -10.11 5.77 -3.11
N GLY A 72 -9.08 6.31 -3.76
CA GLY A 72 -7.73 6.37 -3.19
C GLY A 72 -7.67 7.20 -1.91
N ALA A 73 -8.26 8.40 -1.92
CA ALA A 73 -8.34 9.27 -0.74
C ALA A 73 -9.14 8.62 0.40
N GLY A 74 -10.24 7.92 0.08
CA GLY A 74 -11.03 7.18 1.05
C GLY A 74 -10.23 6.07 1.74
N ILE A 75 -9.46 5.27 0.97
CA ILE A 75 -8.63 4.19 1.51
C ILE A 75 -7.48 4.76 2.37
N ALA A 76 -6.88 5.88 1.95
CA ALA A 76 -5.87 6.57 2.77
C ALA A 76 -6.46 7.04 4.11
N GLY A 77 -7.70 7.56 4.11
CA GLY A 77 -8.42 7.92 5.33
C GLY A 77 -8.68 6.72 6.24
N LEU A 78 -9.15 5.59 5.71
CA LEU A 78 -9.34 4.36 6.47
C LEU A 78 -8.03 3.85 7.08
N GLY A 79 -6.92 3.95 6.35
CA GLY A 79 -5.58 3.65 6.86
C GLY A 79 -5.18 4.56 8.03
N GLY A 80 -5.46 5.86 7.94
CA GLY A 80 -5.21 6.81 9.02
C GLY A 80 -5.97 6.49 10.31
N VAL A 81 -7.25 6.10 10.20
CA VAL A 81 -8.08 5.68 11.36
C VAL A 81 -7.54 4.41 12.00
N ALA A 82 -7.00 3.47 11.21
CA ALA A 82 -6.36 2.28 11.74
C ALA A 82 -5.04 2.60 12.46
N LEU A 83 -4.26 3.55 11.95
CA LEU A 83 -2.99 3.96 12.55
C LEU A 83 -3.15 4.75 13.85
N SER A 84 -4.18 5.61 13.96
CA SER A 84 -4.45 6.41 15.16
C SER A 84 -4.80 5.57 16.40
N GLN A 85 -5.20 4.31 16.20
CA GLN A 85 -5.46 3.36 17.28
C GLN A 85 -4.18 2.78 17.91
N ILE A 86 -3.05 2.80 17.19
CA ILE A 86 -1.78 2.19 17.63
C ILE A 86 -0.75 3.27 17.99
N ALA A 87 -0.71 4.37 17.23
CA ALA A 87 0.29 5.42 17.38
C ALA A 87 -0.36 6.73 17.87
N ASN A 88 0.38 7.48 18.69
CA ASN A 88 -0.10 8.73 19.28
C ASN A 88 -0.29 9.79 18.20
N VAL A 89 -1.51 10.33 18.06
CA VAL A 89 -1.87 11.28 17.01
C VAL A 89 -1.16 12.61 17.25
N GLY A 90 -0.17 12.90 16.42
CA GLY A 90 0.62 14.12 16.42
C GLY A 90 0.84 14.65 14.99
N PRO A 91 1.13 15.95 14.83
CA PRO A 91 1.32 16.56 13.52
C PRO A 91 2.45 15.92 12.70
N ASP A 92 3.46 15.36 13.36
CA ASP A 92 4.61 14.72 12.71
C ASP A 92 4.36 13.26 12.29
N MET A 93 3.24 12.66 12.70
CA MET A 93 2.90 11.28 12.33
C MET A 93 2.86 11.10 10.81
N GLY A 94 2.26 12.05 10.10
CA GLY A 94 2.16 12.00 8.64
C GLY A 94 3.52 11.92 7.97
N GLN A 95 4.50 12.72 8.41
CA GLN A 95 5.84 12.71 7.83
C GLN A 95 6.55 11.37 8.03
N GLY A 96 6.41 10.77 9.22
CA GLY A 96 7.02 9.48 9.52
C GLY A 96 6.48 8.32 8.67
N TYR A 97 5.19 8.34 8.32
CA TYR A 97 4.53 7.28 7.54
C TYR A 97 4.50 7.54 6.03
N ILE A 98 4.64 8.79 5.58
CA ILE A 98 4.72 9.12 4.14
C ILE A 98 5.90 8.41 3.48
N VAL A 99 7.07 8.41 4.13
CA VAL A 99 8.27 7.77 3.60
C VAL A 99 8.05 6.26 3.45
N ASP A 100 7.56 5.59 4.50
CA ASP A 100 7.29 4.14 4.49
C ASP A 100 6.19 3.79 3.46
N SER A 101 5.19 4.65 3.26
CA SER A 101 4.12 4.44 2.28
C SER A 101 4.62 4.58 0.84
N PHE A 102 5.40 5.62 0.55
CA PHE A 102 6.01 5.82 -0.77
C PHE A 102 6.95 4.66 -1.11
N MET A 103 7.73 4.24 -0.12
CA MET A 103 8.67 3.13 -0.22
C MET A 103 7.98 1.82 -0.65
N VAL A 104 6.87 1.47 -0.02
CA VAL A 104 6.07 0.28 -0.36
C VAL A 104 5.48 0.38 -1.78
N VAL A 105 4.96 1.54 -2.17
CA VAL A 105 4.36 1.74 -3.50
C VAL A 105 5.42 1.61 -4.61
N VAL A 106 6.61 2.19 -4.42
CA VAL A 106 7.69 2.10 -5.39
C VAL A 106 8.22 0.67 -5.50
N LEU A 107 8.42 -0.03 -4.37
CA LEU A 107 8.86 -1.42 -4.39
C LEU A 107 7.80 -2.34 -5.00
N GLY A 108 6.51 -2.11 -4.72
CA GLY A 108 5.40 -2.90 -5.24
C GLY A 108 5.15 -2.77 -6.74
N GLY A 109 5.50 -1.61 -7.33
CA GLY A 109 5.24 -1.31 -8.74
C GLY A 109 3.95 -0.52 -8.95
N VAL A 110 3.99 0.47 -9.84
CA VAL A 110 2.88 1.39 -10.08
C VAL A 110 1.73 0.64 -10.77
N GLY A 111 0.54 0.63 -10.15
CA GLY A 111 -0.69 0.11 -10.78
C GLY A 111 -1.01 -1.37 -10.53
N GLN A 112 -0.23 -2.10 -9.74
CA GLN A 112 -0.55 -3.49 -9.35
C GLN A 112 -0.78 -3.64 -7.84
N LEU A 113 -2.04 -3.89 -7.46
CA LEU A 113 -2.44 -4.09 -6.06
C LEU A 113 -1.67 -5.26 -5.40
N ALA A 114 -1.47 -6.37 -6.12
CA ALA A 114 -0.75 -7.53 -5.59
C ALA A 114 0.72 -7.21 -5.27
N GLY A 115 1.38 -6.40 -6.09
CA GLY A 115 2.76 -5.97 -5.86
C GLY A 115 2.89 -5.12 -4.60
N ALA A 116 1.96 -4.19 -4.39
CA ALA A 116 1.91 -3.36 -3.18
C ALA A 116 1.70 -4.19 -1.90
N VAL A 117 0.87 -5.25 -1.94
CA VAL A 117 0.65 -6.14 -0.79
C VAL A 117 1.91 -6.91 -0.43
N TRP A 118 2.57 -7.53 -1.42
CA TRP A 118 3.82 -8.27 -1.18
C TRP A 118 4.94 -7.35 -0.72
N ALA A 119 5.03 -6.14 -1.27
CA ALA A 119 5.98 -5.13 -0.83
C ALA A 119 5.73 -4.69 0.62
N ALA A 120 4.47 -4.41 0.98
CA ALA A 120 4.09 -4.00 2.33
C ALA A 120 4.41 -5.08 3.36
N LEU A 121 4.08 -6.34 3.05
CA LEU A 121 4.35 -7.47 3.93
C LEU A 121 5.86 -7.72 4.06
N GLY A 122 6.59 -7.73 2.93
CA GLY A 122 8.04 -7.94 2.93
C GLY A 122 8.78 -6.86 3.71
N LEU A 123 8.51 -5.59 3.42
CA LEU A 123 9.13 -4.45 4.12
C LEU A 123 8.71 -4.38 5.58
N GLY A 124 7.44 -4.68 5.90
CA GLY A 124 6.95 -4.70 7.27
C GLY A 124 7.66 -5.76 8.11
N VAL A 125 7.75 -6.99 7.62
CA VAL A 125 8.45 -8.09 8.32
C VAL A 125 9.94 -7.78 8.45
N PHE A 126 10.57 -7.31 7.38
CA PHE A 126 12.00 -7.00 7.37
C PHE A 126 12.35 -5.86 8.35
N THR A 127 11.55 -4.79 8.36
CA THR A 127 11.73 -3.68 9.31
C THR A 127 11.60 -4.15 10.75
N LYS A 128 10.58 -4.98 11.06
CA LYS A 128 10.37 -5.48 12.42
C LYS A 128 11.45 -6.46 12.88
N PHE A 129 11.97 -7.27 11.96
CA PHE A 129 13.08 -8.19 12.25
C PHE A 129 14.38 -7.43 12.53
N LEU A 130 14.68 -6.40 11.72
CA LEU A 130 15.86 -5.54 11.90
C LEU A 130 15.79 -4.67 13.16
N GLU A 131 14.60 -4.15 13.49
CA GLU A 131 14.35 -3.41 14.74
C GLU A 131 14.71 -4.26 15.96
N GLY A 132 14.40 -5.57 15.92
CA GLY A 132 14.70 -6.51 17.00
C GLY A 132 16.19 -6.80 17.21
N TRP A 133 17.03 -6.59 16.18
CA TRP A 133 18.48 -6.87 16.24
C TRP A 133 19.34 -5.62 16.40
N THR A 134 18.93 -4.47 15.86
CA THR A 134 19.86 -3.35 15.58
C THR A 134 19.38 -1.98 16.09
N GLY A 135 18.20 -1.92 16.71
CA GLY A 135 17.58 -0.66 17.13
C GLY A 135 16.88 0.10 15.99
N ALA A 136 15.81 0.82 16.32
CA ALA A 136 14.87 1.36 15.34
C ALA A 136 15.45 2.37 14.33
N VAL A 137 16.47 3.13 14.74
CA VAL A 137 17.08 4.16 13.89
C VAL A 137 17.99 3.54 12.83
N VAL A 138 18.83 2.57 13.23
CA VAL A 138 19.75 1.88 12.30
C VAL A 138 18.95 1.04 11.30
N ALA A 139 17.88 0.39 11.75
CA ALA A 139 16.97 -0.36 10.88
C ALA A 139 16.39 0.53 9.77
N LYS A 140 15.86 1.72 10.10
CA LYS A 140 15.31 2.64 9.08
C LYS A 140 16.36 3.10 8.06
N ILE A 141 17.58 3.40 8.50
CA ILE A 141 18.67 3.83 7.59
C ILE A 141 19.07 2.69 6.65
N VAL A 142 19.24 1.47 7.17
CA VAL A 142 19.62 0.29 6.38
C VAL A 142 18.53 -0.05 5.36
N VAL A 143 17.26 -0.02 5.77
CA VAL A 143 16.12 -0.28 4.88
C VAL A 143 16.05 0.76 3.76
N LEU A 144 16.28 2.04 4.08
CA LEU A 144 16.31 3.12 3.10
C LEU A 144 17.45 2.94 2.08
N VAL A 145 18.66 2.63 2.52
CA VAL A 145 19.81 2.35 1.63
C VAL A 145 19.56 1.11 0.76
N PHE A 146 19.03 0.04 1.35
CA PHE A 146 18.71 -1.20 0.63
C PHE A 146 17.71 -0.94 -0.50
N ILE A 147 16.74 -0.05 -0.27
CA ILE A 147 15.75 0.28 -1.28
C ILE A 147 16.27 1.23 -2.35
N ILE A 148 17.14 2.18 -2.01
CA ILE A 148 17.82 2.99 -3.03
C ILE A 148 18.60 2.08 -3.99
N ILE A 149 19.30 1.08 -3.47
CA ILE A 149 20.01 0.07 -4.27
C ILE A 149 19.02 -0.77 -5.09
N PHE A 150 17.90 -1.18 -4.49
CA PHE A 150 16.88 -1.99 -5.18
C PHE A 150 16.21 -1.23 -6.32
N ILE A 151 15.86 0.05 -6.12
CA ILE A 151 15.31 0.95 -7.13
C ILE A 151 16.32 1.16 -8.26
N GLN A 152 17.60 1.37 -7.96
CA GLN A 152 18.63 1.48 -9.01
C GLN A 152 18.71 0.21 -9.87
N LYS A 153 18.56 -0.97 -9.27
CA LYS A 153 18.68 -2.25 -9.98
C LYS A 153 17.40 -2.66 -10.71
N ARG A 154 16.23 -2.24 -10.23
CA ARG A 154 14.92 -2.44 -10.89
C ARG A 154 14.00 -1.23 -10.69
N PRO A 155 14.10 -0.20 -11.56
CA PRO A 155 13.30 1.02 -11.43
C PRO A 155 11.80 0.83 -11.69
N GLN A 156 11.38 -0.35 -12.17
CA GLN A 156 9.98 -0.66 -12.51
C GLN A 156 9.20 -1.41 -11.42
N GLY A 157 9.79 -1.65 -10.23
CA GLY A 157 9.15 -2.37 -9.12
C GLY A 157 9.16 -3.90 -9.23
N LEU A 158 8.60 -4.59 -8.23
CA LEU A 158 8.59 -6.06 -8.12
C LEU A 158 7.74 -6.72 -9.22
N PHE A 159 6.67 -6.05 -9.66
CA PHE A 159 5.91 -6.40 -10.83
C PHE A 159 5.79 -5.15 -11.73
N ALA A 160 6.56 -5.15 -12.82
CA ALA A 160 6.40 -4.16 -13.86
C ALA A 160 5.16 -4.52 -14.70
N LEU A 161 4.24 -3.57 -14.87
CA LEU A 161 3.25 -3.63 -15.94
C LEU A 161 4.03 -3.76 -17.25
N LYS A 162 3.97 -4.95 -17.86
CA LYS A 162 4.48 -5.21 -19.20
C LYS A 162 3.58 -4.50 -20.21
N GLY A 163 3.58 -3.17 -20.18
CA GLY A 163 3.19 -2.36 -21.32
C GLY A 163 4.21 -2.67 -22.39
N ARG A 164 3.77 -3.35 -23.45
CA ARG A 164 4.54 -3.40 -24.69
C ARG A 164 4.89 -1.95 -25.04
N PHE A 165 6.17 -1.61 -24.93
CA PHE A 165 6.75 -0.52 -25.69
C PHE A 165 6.64 -0.95 -27.18
N VAL A 166 5.49 -0.67 -27.78
CA VAL A 166 5.37 -0.26 -29.18
C VAL A 166 5.55 1.26 -29.05
N GLU A 167 6.59 1.93 -29.56
CA GLU A 167 7.32 1.84 -30.83
C GLU A 167 8.77 2.30 -30.64
N SER A 168 9.66 1.71 -31.42
CA SER A 168 10.33 2.42 -32.53
C SER A 168 10.65 1.41 -33.62
#